data_AF-A0A7K0QYK1-F1
#
_entry.id   AF-A0A7K0QYK1-F1
#
_cell.length_a   1.000
_cell.length_b   1.000
_cell.length_c   1.000
_cell.angle_alpha   90.00
_cell.angle_beta   90.00
_cell.angle_gamma   90.00
#
_symmetry.space_group_name_H-M   'P 1'
#
loop_
_entity.id
_entity.type
_entity.pdbx_description
1 polymer ?
#
loop_
_entity_poly.entity_id
_entity_poly.type
_entity_poly.pdbx_seq_one_letter_code
_entity_poly.pdbx_strand_id
1 'polypeptide(L)'
;MSELSEAQIRSFQQNRGLSITGLVDAVTARALEEAKWKLGDRSLNLQSTPLMRGDDVATLQSRLTEMGFDCGRVDGIYGPRSESAVKEFQRSAGLVIDGKCGPETIIGLLRLSRIVSGGAPSLMRESATQRNRGPALANKVIVLNPAGDDTLIYDVALRTEGRLLALGASVFLTRGVSNSPTETERIAFTNQSGADLMISLHRDSYVNELAHGAATYFYGSDAHGVHSIVGERFASLVQREICARTDLVNCRTHAKAWDLLRLTRAPAVHINLGYVTSPSDVERISRSDFRDVIAEALVIAIQRLYLAAEDDAKTGTLRIADLRKAGIRR
;
A
#
# COMPACT_ATOMS: atom_id res chain seq x y z
N MET A 1 17.42 2.78 28.88
CA MET A 1 17.65 2.42 27.47
C MET A 1 18.83 3.26 27.03
N SER A 2 19.96 2.66 26.65
CA SER A 2 21.04 3.43 26.01
C SER A 2 20.45 4.19 24.83
N GLU A 3 20.70 5.49 24.72
CA GLU A 3 20.25 6.27 23.56
C GLU A 3 20.78 5.58 22.30
N LEU A 4 19.87 5.12 21.44
CA LEU A 4 20.23 4.53 20.15
C LEU A 4 20.98 5.59 19.35
N SER A 5 22.13 5.22 18.77
CA SER A 5 22.84 6.14 17.89
C SER A 5 22.04 6.40 16.61
N GLU A 6 22.28 7.53 15.95
CA GLU A 6 21.63 7.86 14.67
C GLU A 6 21.81 6.73 13.63
N ALA A 7 23.00 6.13 13.57
CA ALA A 7 23.29 5.02 12.67
C ALA A 7 22.44 3.77 13.00
N GLN A 8 22.21 3.48 14.29
CA GLN A 8 21.33 2.39 14.72
C GLN A 8 19.87 2.67 14.35
N ILE A 9 19.41 3.93 14.49
CA ILE A 9 18.06 4.34 14.10
C ILE A 9 17.87 4.21 12.59
N ARG A 10 18.84 4.69 11.79
CA ARG A 10 18.80 4.57 10.32
C ARG A 10 18.76 3.10 9.88
N SER A 11 19.58 2.24 10.49
CA SER A 11 19.60 0.80 10.22
C SER A 11 18.25 0.16 10.57
N PHE A 12 17.67 0.50 11.72
CA PHE A 12 16.35 0.04 12.11
C PHE A 12 15.28 0.50 11.11
N GLN A 13 15.25 1.78 10.74
CA GLN A 13 14.30 2.33 9.77
C GLN A 13 14.43 1.65 8.40
N GLN A 14 15.65 1.43 7.92
CA GLN A 14 15.93 0.71 6.68
C GLN A 14 15.34 -0.71 6.72
N ASN A 15 15.68 -1.48 7.75
CA ASN A 15 15.23 -2.87 7.91
C ASN A 15 13.70 -2.98 8.08
N ARG A 16 13.08 -1.95 8.65
CA ARG A 16 11.62 -1.87 8.83
C ARG A 16 10.88 -1.30 7.62
N GLY A 17 11.58 -0.89 6.57
CA GLY A 17 10.94 -0.26 5.41
C GLY A 17 10.26 1.07 5.76
N LEU A 18 10.82 1.81 6.72
CA LEU A 18 10.37 3.16 7.10
C LEU A 18 11.12 4.22 6.29
N SER A 19 10.78 5.48 6.54
CA SER A 19 11.57 6.64 6.08
C SER A 19 12.86 6.72 6.90
N ILE A 20 14.00 6.84 6.22
CA ILE A 20 15.32 6.74 6.85
C ILE A 20 15.79 8.15 7.25
N THR A 21 15.20 8.67 8.32
CA THR A 21 15.48 10.03 8.82
C THR A 21 16.64 10.06 9.81
N GLY A 22 16.95 8.94 10.46
CA GLY A 22 17.84 8.89 11.62
C GLY A 22 17.26 9.47 12.90
N LEU A 23 16.02 9.95 12.86
CA LEU A 23 15.32 10.53 14.00
C LEU A 23 14.23 9.59 14.51
N VAL A 24 14.01 9.57 15.83
CA VAL A 24 12.90 8.83 16.43
C VAL A 24 11.63 9.70 16.40
N ASP A 25 10.99 9.75 15.24
CA ASP A 25 9.66 10.34 15.09
C ASP A 25 8.56 9.42 15.65
N ALA A 26 7.30 9.87 15.62
CA ALA A 26 6.18 9.10 16.14
C ALA A 26 6.02 7.74 15.44
N VAL A 27 6.34 7.65 14.14
CA VAL A 27 6.27 6.40 13.37
C VAL A 27 7.36 5.43 13.81
N THR A 28 8.60 5.92 13.94
CA THR A 28 9.77 5.15 14.36
C THR A 28 9.65 4.71 15.81
N ALA A 29 9.21 5.58 16.72
CA ALA A 29 8.96 5.26 18.13
C ALA A 29 7.95 4.12 18.27
N ARG A 30 6.86 4.18 17.50
CA ARG A 30 5.86 3.12 17.45
C ARG A 30 6.43 1.82 16.90
N ALA A 31 7.19 1.86 15.81
CA ALA A 31 7.79 0.65 15.25
C ALA A 31 8.79 0.01 16.22
N LEU A 32 9.53 0.82 16.99
CA LEU A 32 10.40 0.33 18.06
C LEU A 32 9.61 -0.34 19.19
N GLU A 33 8.44 0.20 19.55
CA GLU A 33 7.55 -0.43 20.55
C GLU A 33 6.96 -1.74 20.04
N GLU A 34 6.50 -1.76 18.78
CA GLU A 34 5.98 -2.96 18.11
C GLU A 34 7.03 -4.07 18.00
N ALA A 35 8.31 -3.69 17.81
CA ALA A 35 9.44 -4.59 17.70
C ALA A 35 9.85 -5.29 19.00
N LYS A 36 9.36 -4.83 20.16
CA LYS A 36 9.69 -5.45 21.46
C LYS A 36 9.00 -6.79 21.67
N TRP A 37 7.89 -7.02 20.98
CA TRP A 37 7.00 -8.15 21.24
C TRP A 37 7.22 -9.28 20.24
N LYS A 38 7.53 -10.48 20.74
CA LYS A 38 7.56 -11.72 19.97
C LYS A 38 6.33 -12.56 20.27
N LEU A 39 5.91 -13.37 19.29
CA LEU A 39 4.79 -14.29 19.46
C LEU A 39 5.09 -15.25 20.62
N GLY A 40 4.30 -15.16 21.70
CA GLY A 40 4.54 -15.88 22.95
C GLY A 40 4.74 -14.98 24.16
N ASP A 41 5.18 -13.74 23.97
CA ASP A 41 5.54 -12.84 25.08
C ASP A 41 4.30 -12.33 25.85
N ARG A 42 3.13 -12.29 25.18
CA ARG A 42 1.84 -11.88 25.77
C ARG A 42 0.67 -12.57 25.09
N SER A 43 -0.47 -12.60 25.77
CA SER A 43 -1.73 -13.12 25.22
C SER A 43 -2.38 -12.10 24.28
N LEU A 44 -2.63 -12.49 23.03
CA LEU A 44 -3.24 -11.60 22.03
C LEU A 44 -4.75 -11.82 21.99
N ASN A 45 -5.53 -10.75 22.05
CA ASN A 45 -6.97 -10.81 22.01
C ASN A 45 -7.57 -9.50 21.49
N LEU A 46 -8.85 -9.55 21.11
CA LEU A 46 -9.58 -8.36 20.70
C LEU A 46 -9.98 -7.56 21.94
N GLN A 47 -9.32 -6.42 22.14
CA GLN A 47 -9.61 -5.48 23.23
C GLN A 47 -10.30 -4.21 22.73
N SER A 48 -10.96 -3.49 23.64
CA SER A 48 -11.44 -2.14 23.37
C SER A 48 -10.26 -1.21 23.07
N THR A 49 -10.45 -0.26 22.15
CA THR A 49 -9.39 0.61 21.61
C THR A 49 -8.45 1.18 22.69
N PRO A 50 -7.12 1.21 22.46
CA PRO A 50 -6.43 0.86 21.22
C PRO A 50 -6.33 -0.66 21.00
N LEU A 51 -6.47 -1.10 19.74
CA LEU A 51 -6.25 -2.50 19.37
C LEU A 51 -4.80 -2.91 19.66
N MET A 52 -4.59 -4.17 20.01
CA MET A 52 -3.23 -4.70 20.18
C MET A 52 -2.50 -4.64 18.85
N ARG A 53 -1.24 -4.22 18.89
CA ARG A 53 -0.37 -4.17 17.72
C ARG A 53 1.06 -4.56 18.08
N GLY A 54 1.78 -5.11 17.12
CA GLY A 54 3.17 -5.54 17.31
C GLY A 54 3.62 -6.60 16.31
N ASP A 55 4.92 -6.90 16.35
CA ASP A 55 5.50 -7.98 15.54
C ASP A 55 4.96 -9.35 15.94
N ASP A 56 4.57 -9.54 17.20
CA ASP A 56 3.88 -10.71 17.70
C ASP A 56 2.54 -10.95 16.98
N VAL A 57 1.77 -9.88 16.77
CA VAL A 57 0.52 -9.91 16.01
C VAL A 57 0.78 -10.19 14.53
N ALA A 58 1.77 -9.53 13.92
CA ALA A 58 2.11 -9.76 12.52
C ALA A 58 2.57 -11.22 12.28
N THR A 59 3.37 -11.76 13.20
CA THR A 59 3.80 -13.16 13.17
C THR A 59 2.63 -14.12 13.29
N LEU A 60 1.67 -13.84 14.19
CA LEU A 60 0.44 -14.63 14.31
C LEU A 60 -0.37 -14.61 13.00
N GLN A 61 -0.60 -13.42 12.45
CA GLN A 61 -1.37 -13.23 11.21
C GLN A 61 -0.73 -13.96 10.03
N SER A 62 0.60 -13.88 9.89
CA SER A 62 1.36 -14.56 8.85
C SER A 62 1.19 -16.09 8.95
N ARG A 63 1.42 -16.67 10.14
CA ARG A 63 1.28 -18.11 10.37
C ARG A 63 -0.14 -18.63 10.11
N LEU A 64 -1.14 -17.92 10.62
CA LEU A 64 -2.54 -18.27 10.37
C LEU A 64 -2.86 -18.24 8.87
N THR A 65 -2.37 -17.22 8.16
CA THR A 65 -2.53 -17.08 6.71
C THR A 65 -1.86 -18.20 5.92
N GLU A 66 -0.65 -18.60 6.31
CA GLU A 66 0.07 -19.76 5.74
C GLU A 66 -0.72 -21.06 5.91
N MET A 67 -1.40 -21.22 7.06
CA MET A 67 -2.28 -22.37 7.33
C MET A 67 -3.67 -22.25 6.69
N GLY A 68 -3.96 -21.16 5.96
CA GLY A 68 -5.21 -20.97 5.23
C GLY A 68 -6.31 -20.21 6.01
N PHE A 69 -6.07 -19.81 7.25
CA PHE A 69 -7.00 -18.99 8.03
C PHE A 69 -6.92 -17.51 7.61
N ASP A 70 -8.06 -16.87 7.40
CA ASP A 70 -8.10 -15.53 6.79
C ASP A 70 -8.03 -14.40 7.81
N CYS A 71 -6.81 -13.97 8.14
CA CYS A 71 -6.57 -12.76 8.95
C CYS A 71 -6.76 -11.45 8.17
N GLY A 72 -6.99 -11.52 6.86
CA GLY A 72 -6.76 -10.40 5.95
C GLY A 72 -5.28 -10.15 5.67
N ARG A 73 -4.95 -8.89 5.38
CA ARG A 73 -3.57 -8.50 5.16
C ARG A 73 -2.82 -8.49 6.50
N VAL A 74 -1.59 -8.97 6.50
CA VAL A 74 -0.74 -8.89 7.69
C VAL A 74 -0.40 -7.42 7.91
N ASP A 75 -1.08 -6.78 8.85
CA ASP A 75 -0.91 -5.37 9.20
C ASP A 75 -0.30 -5.20 10.59
N GLY A 76 -0.16 -6.29 11.36
CA GLY A 76 0.33 -6.27 12.73
C GLY A 76 -0.68 -5.73 13.74
N ILE A 77 -1.97 -5.67 13.40
CA ILE A 77 -3.06 -5.20 14.27
C ILE A 77 -4.05 -6.33 14.57
N TYR A 78 -4.31 -6.56 15.86
CA TYR A 78 -5.24 -7.59 16.31
C TYR A 78 -6.67 -7.04 16.23
N GLY A 79 -7.25 -7.10 15.03
CA GLY A 79 -8.62 -6.68 14.76
C GLY A 79 -9.62 -7.86 14.69
N PRO A 80 -10.89 -7.58 14.35
CA PRO A 80 -11.95 -8.59 14.27
C PRO A 80 -11.64 -9.76 13.32
N ARG A 81 -10.91 -9.52 12.22
CA ARG A 81 -10.48 -10.59 11.30
C ARG A 81 -9.43 -11.50 11.92
N SER A 82 -8.47 -10.94 12.64
CA SER A 82 -7.48 -11.73 13.41
C SER A 82 -8.18 -12.60 14.46
N GLU A 83 -9.17 -12.04 15.17
CA GLU A 83 -9.97 -12.80 16.14
C GLU A 83 -10.76 -13.94 15.47
N SER A 84 -11.42 -13.68 14.33
CA SER A 84 -12.14 -14.70 13.57
C SER A 84 -11.22 -15.84 13.12
N ALA A 85 -10.04 -15.50 12.58
CA ALA A 85 -9.06 -16.48 12.14
C ALA A 85 -8.52 -17.32 13.31
N VAL A 86 -8.31 -16.71 14.49
CA VAL A 86 -7.93 -17.45 15.69
C VAL A 86 -9.06 -18.40 16.13
N LYS A 87 -10.32 -17.96 16.11
CA LYS A 87 -11.47 -18.83 16.43
C LYS A 87 -11.59 -20.02 15.46
N GLU A 88 -11.37 -19.80 14.17
CA GLU A 88 -11.35 -20.86 13.16
C GLU A 88 -10.20 -21.85 13.40
N PHE A 89 -9.00 -21.34 13.68
CA PHE A 89 -7.86 -22.17 14.04
C PHE A 89 -8.14 -23.00 15.29
N GLN A 90 -8.61 -22.38 16.37
CA GLN A 90 -8.97 -23.05 17.62
C GLN A 90 -9.98 -24.17 17.38
N ARG A 91 -11.01 -23.92 16.57
CA ARG A 91 -11.99 -24.94 16.17
C ARG A 91 -11.33 -26.11 15.44
N SER A 92 -10.45 -25.83 14.48
CA SER A 92 -9.75 -26.88 13.71
C SER A 92 -8.78 -27.70 14.56
N ALA A 93 -8.20 -27.10 15.60
CA ALA A 93 -7.22 -27.70 16.49
C ALA A 93 -7.83 -28.36 17.74
N GLY A 94 -9.16 -28.30 17.90
CA GLY A 94 -9.84 -28.85 19.08
C GLY A 94 -9.57 -28.09 20.39
N LEU A 95 -9.29 -26.79 20.30
CA LEU A 95 -9.05 -25.90 21.44
C LEU A 95 -10.32 -25.16 21.86
N VAL A 96 -10.28 -24.49 23.01
CA VAL A 96 -11.33 -23.56 23.44
C VAL A 96 -11.44 -22.41 22.43
N ILE A 97 -12.65 -22.18 21.90
CA ILE A 97 -12.92 -21.19 20.84
C ILE A 97 -13.23 -19.83 21.49
N ASP A 98 -12.24 -19.20 22.10
CA ASP A 98 -12.38 -17.90 22.77
C ASP A 98 -11.83 -16.73 21.94
N GLY A 99 -11.17 -17.01 20.81
CA GLY A 99 -10.53 -16.00 19.99
C GLY A 99 -9.31 -15.36 20.65
N LYS A 100 -8.74 -15.95 21.70
CA LYS A 100 -7.54 -15.47 22.37
C LYS A 100 -6.34 -16.33 21.98
N CYS A 101 -5.27 -15.68 21.55
CA CYS A 101 -3.99 -16.33 21.32
C CYS A 101 -3.21 -16.41 22.64
N GLY A 102 -3.64 -17.30 23.53
CA GLY A 102 -2.92 -17.68 24.75
C GLY A 102 -1.92 -18.84 24.53
N PRO A 103 -1.30 -19.35 25.61
CA PRO A 103 -0.29 -20.41 25.53
C PRO A 103 -0.74 -21.67 24.77
N GLU A 104 -1.99 -22.13 24.97
CA GLU A 104 -2.52 -23.31 24.28
C GLU A 104 -2.62 -23.10 22.77
N THR A 105 -3.16 -21.94 22.35
CA THR A 105 -3.24 -21.54 20.94
C THR A 105 -1.85 -21.50 20.30
N ILE A 106 -0.85 -20.97 21.01
CA ILE A 106 0.54 -20.87 20.53
C ILE A 106 1.17 -22.26 20.39
N ILE A 107 0.97 -23.15 21.36
CA ILE A 107 1.44 -24.54 21.27
C ILE A 107 0.80 -25.24 20.07
N GLY A 108 -0.50 -25.03 19.83
CA GLY A 108 -1.20 -25.55 18.65
C GLY A 108 -0.58 -25.05 17.35
N LEU A 109 -0.35 -23.73 17.23
CA LEU A 109 0.24 -23.11 16.05
C LEU A 109 1.63 -23.69 15.74
N LEU A 110 2.47 -23.84 16.77
CA LEU A 110 3.84 -24.38 16.63
C LEU A 110 3.86 -25.86 16.21
N ARG A 111 2.85 -26.64 16.58
CA ARG A 111 2.72 -28.05 16.17
C ARG A 111 2.33 -28.16 14.70
N LEU A 112 1.35 -27.37 14.27
CA LEU A 112 0.80 -27.43 12.90
C LEU A 112 1.68 -26.73 11.86
N SER A 113 2.43 -25.69 12.24
CA SER A 113 3.35 -24.99 11.32
C SER A 113 4.49 -25.88 10.80
N ARG A 114 4.79 -27.00 11.45
CA ARG A 114 5.78 -27.99 10.97
C ARG A 114 5.22 -28.89 9.87
N ILE A 115 3.90 -28.95 9.72
CA ILE A 115 3.19 -29.88 8.84
C ILE A 115 2.69 -29.15 7.60
N VAL A 116 2.19 -27.92 7.76
CA VAL A 116 1.69 -27.08 6.68
C VAL A 116 2.74 -26.02 6.40
N SER A 117 3.53 -26.22 5.36
CA SER A 117 4.43 -25.20 4.82
C SER A 117 4.25 -25.09 3.31
N GLY A 118 4.23 -23.86 2.82
CA GLY A 118 4.00 -23.58 1.41
C GLY A 118 2.53 -23.48 1.01
N GLY A 119 2.34 -22.94 -0.19
CA GLY A 119 1.06 -22.37 -0.61
C GLY A 119 1.11 -20.85 -0.47
N ALA A 120 0.41 -20.17 -1.36
CA ALA A 120 0.36 -18.72 -1.35
C ALA A 120 -1.11 -18.27 -1.25
N PRO A 121 -1.82 -18.59 -0.14
CA PRO A 121 -3.26 -18.40 -0.05
C PRO A 121 -3.67 -16.93 -0.16
N SER A 122 -2.81 -16.02 0.34
CA SER A 122 -2.93 -14.57 0.13
C SER A 122 -2.89 -14.21 -1.36
N LEU A 123 -1.93 -14.77 -2.12
CA LEU A 123 -1.86 -14.54 -3.57
C LEU A 123 -3.09 -15.08 -4.31
N MET A 124 -3.58 -16.26 -3.91
CA MET A 124 -4.79 -16.84 -4.51
C MET A 124 -6.03 -15.99 -4.23
N ARG A 125 -6.19 -15.49 -2.98
CA ARG A 125 -7.28 -14.60 -2.59
C ARG A 125 -7.23 -13.26 -3.34
N GLU A 126 -6.07 -12.63 -3.42
CA GLU A 126 -5.90 -11.38 -4.17
C GLU A 126 -6.16 -11.59 -5.67
N SER A 127 -5.65 -12.68 -6.26
CA SER A 127 -5.86 -13.02 -7.66
C SER A 127 -7.34 -13.32 -7.97
N ALA A 128 -8.04 -14.03 -7.09
CA ALA A 128 -9.47 -14.29 -7.24
C ALA A 128 -10.29 -13.00 -7.15
N THR A 129 -9.95 -12.13 -6.21
CA THR A 129 -10.60 -10.81 -6.06
C THR A 129 -10.38 -9.95 -7.30
N GLN A 130 -9.18 -9.98 -7.88
CA GLN A 130 -8.88 -9.27 -9.12
C GLN A 130 -9.63 -9.82 -10.33
N ARG A 131 -9.70 -11.15 -10.50
CA ARG A 131 -10.45 -11.77 -11.61
C ARG A 131 -11.94 -11.42 -11.56
N ASN A 132 -12.54 -11.45 -10.38
CA ASN A 132 -13.96 -11.13 -10.20
C ASN A 132 -14.30 -9.66 -10.50
N ARG A 133 -13.29 -8.77 -10.55
CA ARG A 133 -13.49 -7.34 -10.78
C ARG A 133 -13.66 -6.96 -12.25
N GLY A 134 -13.25 -7.82 -13.20
CA GLY A 134 -13.32 -7.56 -14.63
C GLY A 134 -12.41 -6.40 -15.12
N PRO A 135 -12.26 -6.23 -16.44
CA PRO A 135 -11.30 -5.27 -17.02
C PRO A 135 -11.81 -3.83 -17.14
N ALA A 136 -13.12 -3.61 -16.98
CA ALA A 136 -13.72 -2.30 -17.09
C ALA A 136 -13.45 -1.45 -15.84
N LEU A 137 -13.09 -0.17 -16.06
CA LEU A 137 -13.02 0.83 -14.99
C LEU A 137 -14.40 1.28 -14.50
N ALA A 138 -15.45 0.98 -15.27
CA ALA A 138 -16.83 1.22 -14.85
C ALA A 138 -17.10 0.58 -13.49
N ASN A 139 -17.69 1.35 -12.57
CA ASN A 139 -18.02 0.96 -11.20
C ASN A 139 -16.82 0.68 -10.27
N LYS A 140 -15.60 1.07 -10.65
CA LYS A 140 -14.44 1.01 -9.75
C LYS A 140 -14.37 2.26 -8.89
N VAL A 141 -14.09 2.08 -7.60
CA VAL A 141 -13.88 3.20 -6.67
C VAL A 141 -12.39 3.47 -6.55
N ILE A 142 -11.93 4.63 -7.02
CA ILE A 142 -10.53 5.04 -6.96
C ILE A 142 -10.40 6.22 -6.00
N VAL A 143 -9.52 6.12 -5.02
CA VAL A 143 -9.21 7.23 -4.12
C VAL A 143 -7.88 7.86 -4.55
N LEU A 144 -7.91 9.17 -4.78
CA LEU A 144 -6.73 9.97 -5.07
C LEU A 144 -6.37 10.81 -3.84
N ASN A 145 -5.11 10.73 -3.43
CA ASN A 145 -4.59 11.45 -2.28
C ASN A 145 -3.45 12.37 -2.70
N PRO A 146 -3.75 13.63 -3.07
CA PRO A 146 -2.72 14.63 -3.23
C PRO A 146 -2.14 14.98 -1.85
N ALA A 147 -0.85 14.73 -1.65
CA ALA A 147 -0.20 14.93 -0.36
C ALA A 147 0.02 16.40 -0.04
N GLY A 148 0.05 16.71 1.27
CA GLY A 148 0.27 18.06 1.77
C GLY A 148 -0.70 19.09 1.20
N ASP A 149 -0.22 20.32 1.11
CA ASP A 149 -0.86 21.50 0.53
C ASP A 149 -0.33 21.83 -0.88
N ASP A 150 0.40 20.89 -1.50
CA ASP A 150 1.00 21.08 -2.82
C ASP A 150 -0.07 21.25 -3.91
N THR A 151 -0.12 22.43 -4.50
CA THR A 151 -1.10 22.81 -5.53
C THR A 151 -0.81 22.15 -6.88
N LEU A 152 0.45 21.86 -7.20
CA LEU A 152 0.84 21.20 -8.45
C LEU A 152 0.45 19.72 -8.42
N ILE A 153 0.64 19.07 -7.28
CA ILE A 153 0.19 17.69 -7.06
C ILE A 153 -1.33 17.61 -7.02
N TYR A 154 -2.00 18.60 -6.42
CA TYR A 154 -3.46 18.70 -6.48
C TYR A 154 -3.98 18.82 -7.92
N ASP A 155 -3.33 19.63 -8.77
CA ASP A 155 -3.67 19.76 -10.18
C ASP A 155 -3.53 18.43 -10.94
N VAL A 156 -2.46 17.66 -10.68
CA VAL A 156 -2.31 16.29 -11.23
C VAL A 156 -3.46 15.37 -10.79
N ALA A 157 -3.86 15.45 -9.52
CA ALA A 157 -4.98 14.67 -9.00
C ALA A 157 -6.30 15.01 -9.72
N LEU A 158 -6.63 16.29 -9.88
CA LEU A 158 -7.84 16.74 -10.60
C LEU A 158 -7.84 16.31 -12.07
N ARG A 159 -6.69 16.43 -12.74
CA ARG A 159 -6.52 15.99 -14.12
C ARG A 159 -6.73 14.49 -14.28
N THR A 160 -6.28 13.71 -13.30
CA THR A 160 -6.44 12.25 -13.26
C THR A 160 -7.90 11.89 -12.96
N GLU A 161 -8.51 12.55 -11.99
CA GLU A 161 -9.92 12.41 -11.63
C GLU A 161 -10.84 12.62 -12.85
N GLY A 162 -10.74 13.77 -13.52
CA GLY A 162 -11.63 14.08 -14.65
C GLY A 162 -11.55 13.06 -15.78
N ARG A 163 -10.35 12.49 -16.03
CA ARG A 163 -10.14 11.45 -17.03
C ARG A 163 -10.73 10.10 -16.60
N LEU A 164 -10.60 9.73 -15.32
CA LEU A 164 -11.17 8.51 -14.76
C LEU A 164 -12.70 8.56 -14.69
N LEU A 165 -13.27 9.70 -14.29
CA LEU A 165 -14.72 9.93 -14.32
C LEU A 165 -15.28 9.76 -15.74
N ALA A 166 -14.58 10.29 -16.74
CA ALA A 166 -14.95 10.12 -18.16
C ALA A 166 -14.85 8.67 -18.67
N LEU A 167 -14.18 7.77 -17.93
CA LEU A 167 -14.10 6.33 -18.20
C LEU A 167 -15.08 5.51 -17.32
N GLY A 168 -15.93 6.18 -16.53
CA GLY A 168 -16.98 5.55 -15.72
C GLY A 168 -16.55 5.06 -14.34
N ALA A 169 -15.34 5.40 -13.89
CA ALA A 169 -14.92 5.14 -12.50
C ALA A 169 -15.59 6.13 -11.54
N SER A 170 -15.78 5.73 -10.29
CA SER A 170 -16.07 6.63 -9.18
C SER A 170 -14.77 7.06 -8.54
N VAL A 171 -14.51 8.37 -8.49
CA VAL A 171 -13.26 8.91 -7.95
C VAL A 171 -13.54 9.77 -6.73
N PHE A 172 -12.72 9.61 -5.69
CA PHE A 172 -12.77 10.44 -4.51
C PHE A 172 -11.40 11.04 -4.23
N LEU A 173 -11.35 12.34 -3.92
CA LEU A 173 -10.15 12.96 -3.37
C LEU A 173 -10.20 12.93 -1.86
N THR A 174 -9.09 12.61 -1.20
CA THR A 174 -8.99 12.65 0.27
C THR A 174 -9.05 14.06 0.84
N ARG A 175 -8.75 15.07 0.01
CA ARG A 175 -8.70 16.48 0.40
C ARG A 175 -9.21 17.37 -0.72
N GLY A 176 -9.66 18.57 -0.37
CA GLY A 176 -9.89 19.67 -1.28
C GLY A 176 -8.66 20.57 -1.43
N VAL A 177 -8.87 21.77 -1.97
CA VAL A 177 -7.81 22.76 -2.22
C VAL A 177 -7.20 23.30 -0.93
N SER A 178 -8.02 23.51 0.10
CA SER A 178 -7.67 24.28 1.29
C SER A 178 -7.59 23.47 2.60
N ASN A 179 -7.61 22.14 2.54
CA ASN A 179 -7.45 21.29 3.71
C ASN A 179 -6.32 20.27 3.51
N SER A 180 -5.73 19.81 4.61
CA SER A 180 -4.71 18.76 4.60
C SER A 180 -5.05 17.76 5.71
N PRO A 181 -5.82 16.70 5.41
CA PRO A 181 -6.15 15.69 6.41
C PRO A 181 -4.89 14.97 6.88
N THR A 182 -4.93 14.50 8.12
CA THR A 182 -3.90 13.65 8.72
C THR A 182 -3.80 12.31 7.97
N GLU A 183 -2.67 11.61 8.13
CA GLU A 183 -2.50 10.28 7.52
C GLU A 183 -3.59 9.31 7.99
N THR A 184 -3.93 9.33 9.28
CA THR A 184 -5.01 8.53 9.86
C THR A 184 -6.37 8.80 9.22
N GLU A 185 -6.73 10.07 8.99
CA GLU A 185 -7.97 10.44 8.33
C GLU A 185 -8.00 9.98 6.87
N ARG A 186 -6.88 10.10 6.14
CA ARG A 186 -6.74 9.61 4.76
C ARG A 186 -6.96 8.10 4.69
N ILE A 187 -6.36 7.33 5.60
CA ILE A 187 -6.54 5.88 5.71
C ILE A 187 -8.00 5.55 6.04
N ALA A 188 -8.59 6.22 7.03
CA ALA A 188 -9.96 5.99 7.46
C ALA A 188 -10.95 6.26 6.32
N PHE A 189 -10.82 7.40 5.63
CA PHE A 189 -11.64 7.77 4.48
C PHE A 189 -11.57 6.71 3.38
N THR A 190 -10.36 6.28 3.01
CA THR A 190 -10.14 5.26 1.96
C THR A 190 -10.75 3.91 2.33
N ASN A 191 -10.62 3.51 3.60
CA ASN A 191 -11.18 2.24 4.08
C ASN A 191 -12.72 2.28 4.17
N GLN A 192 -13.31 3.45 4.39
CA GLN A 192 -14.76 3.66 4.44
C GLN A 192 -15.40 3.81 3.06
N SER A 193 -14.67 4.32 2.07
CA SER A 193 -15.18 4.52 0.70
C SER A 193 -15.34 3.22 -0.10
N GLY A 194 -14.85 2.09 0.41
CA GLY A 194 -14.86 0.82 -0.33
C GLY A 194 -13.92 0.85 -1.55
N ALA A 195 -12.83 1.62 -1.47
CA ALA A 195 -11.91 1.81 -2.57
C ALA A 195 -11.37 0.48 -3.14
N ASP A 196 -11.32 0.40 -4.47
CA ASP A 196 -10.63 -0.66 -5.20
C ASP A 196 -9.13 -0.40 -5.36
N LEU A 197 -8.74 0.87 -5.31
CA LEU A 197 -7.37 1.35 -5.44
C LEU A 197 -7.20 2.71 -4.75
N MET A 198 -6.08 2.90 -4.06
CA MET A 198 -5.66 4.15 -3.45
C MET A 198 -4.34 4.63 -4.06
N ILE A 199 -4.33 5.87 -4.54
CA ILE A 199 -3.15 6.48 -5.17
C ILE A 199 -2.78 7.74 -4.41
N SER A 200 -1.58 7.73 -3.82
CA SER A 200 -1.05 8.84 -3.06
C SER A 200 0.02 9.55 -3.88
N LEU A 201 -0.21 10.81 -4.23
CA LEU A 201 0.69 11.62 -5.06
C LEU A 201 1.50 12.57 -4.20
N HIS A 202 2.82 12.61 -4.40
CA HIS A 202 3.76 13.39 -3.60
C HIS A 202 4.85 14.01 -4.47
N ARG A 203 5.51 15.03 -3.93
CA ARG A 203 6.88 15.40 -4.26
C ARG A 203 7.72 15.25 -3.01
N ASP A 204 8.92 14.74 -3.17
CA ASP A 204 9.83 14.50 -2.05
C ASP A 204 10.79 15.68 -1.87
N SER A 205 11.56 15.66 -0.79
CA SER A 205 12.62 16.62 -0.53
C SER A 205 13.86 15.88 -0.06
N TYR A 206 15.03 16.35 -0.47
CA TYR A 206 16.28 15.78 0.02
C TYR A 206 17.29 16.89 0.26
N VAL A 207 18.24 16.63 1.16
CA VAL A 207 19.26 17.62 1.56
C VAL A 207 20.12 18.08 0.38
N ASN A 208 20.25 17.24 -0.66
CA ASN A 208 21.00 17.55 -1.88
C ASN A 208 20.06 17.76 -3.08
N GLU A 209 20.20 18.90 -3.75
CA GLU A 209 19.44 19.29 -4.95
C GLU A 209 19.70 18.39 -6.17
N LEU A 210 20.78 17.59 -6.14
CA LEU A 210 21.08 16.57 -7.16
C LEU A 210 20.11 15.38 -7.12
N ALA A 211 19.36 15.18 -6.03
CA ALA A 211 18.32 14.15 -5.98
C ALA A 211 17.13 14.57 -6.85
N HIS A 212 16.80 13.77 -7.86
CA HIS A 212 15.73 14.05 -8.82
C HIS A 212 15.12 12.76 -9.37
N GLY A 213 13.93 12.85 -9.98
CA GLY A 213 13.25 11.74 -10.65
C GLY A 213 12.04 11.17 -9.91
N ALA A 214 11.43 10.15 -10.51
CA ALA A 214 10.20 9.53 -10.03
C ALA A 214 10.45 8.19 -9.34
N ALA A 215 9.78 7.97 -8.20
CA ALA A 215 9.81 6.70 -7.47
C ALA A 215 8.38 6.28 -7.10
N THR A 216 8.15 4.98 -6.98
CA THR A 216 6.87 4.42 -6.57
C THR A 216 7.05 3.45 -5.43
N TYR A 217 6.09 3.45 -4.50
CA TYR A 217 6.16 2.69 -3.26
C TYR A 217 4.88 1.93 -3.03
N PHE A 218 5.01 0.68 -2.60
CA PHE A 218 3.89 -0.21 -2.30
C PHE A 218 4.11 -0.86 -0.93
N TYR A 219 3.05 -1.46 -0.37
CA TYR A 219 3.21 -2.14 0.90
C TYR A 219 4.07 -3.40 0.77
N GLY A 220 5.18 -3.43 1.49
CA GLY A 220 6.00 -4.61 1.66
C GLY A 220 6.85 -4.54 2.92
N SER A 221 7.06 -5.69 3.56
CA SER A 221 7.87 -5.84 4.75
C SER A 221 8.63 -7.15 4.68
N ASP A 222 9.93 -7.06 4.41
CA ASP A 222 10.82 -8.22 4.35
C ASP A 222 10.96 -8.91 5.72
N ALA A 223 10.85 -8.13 6.81
CA ALA A 223 10.85 -8.67 8.17
C ALA A 223 9.75 -9.72 8.41
N HIS A 224 8.61 -9.58 7.72
CA HIS A 224 7.45 -10.48 7.85
C HIS A 224 7.19 -11.30 6.58
N GLY A 225 7.98 -11.11 5.52
CA GLY A 225 7.81 -11.79 4.23
C GLY A 225 6.52 -11.42 3.49
N VAL A 226 5.96 -10.23 3.74
CA VAL A 226 4.64 -9.84 3.21
C VAL A 226 4.78 -8.70 2.22
N HIS A 227 4.16 -8.86 1.06
CA HIS A 227 4.10 -7.85 0.00
C HIS A 227 2.69 -7.79 -0.58
N SER A 228 2.21 -6.57 -0.88
CA SER A 228 0.96 -6.39 -1.63
C SER A 228 1.22 -6.61 -3.11
N ILE A 229 0.67 -7.67 -3.69
CA ILE A 229 0.93 -8.06 -5.08
C ILE A 229 0.30 -7.07 -6.03
N VAL A 230 -0.97 -6.72 -5.77
CA VAL A 230 -1.70 -5.76 -6.60
C VAL A 230 -1.06 -4.38 -6.50
N GLY A 231 -0.63 -3.98 -5.29
CA GLY A 231 0.11 -2.74 -5.07
C GLY A 231 1.45 -2.72 -5.80
N GLU A 232 2.23 -3.80 -5.71
CA GLU A 232 3.52 -3.95 -6.41
C GLU A 232 3.34 -3.90 -7.93
N ARG A 233 2.39 -4.68 -8.48
CA ARG A 233 2.07 -4.68 -9.91
C ARG A 233 1.67 -3.28 -10.37
N PHE A 234 0.80 -2.59 -9.62
CA PHE A 234 0.37 -1.25 -9.97
C PHE A 234 1.52 -0.23 -9.90
N ALA A 235 2.34 -0.27 -8.84
CA ALA A 235 3.52 0.58 -8.70
C ALA A 235 4.48 0.41 -9.89
N SER A 236 4.71 -0.84 -10.33
CA SER A 236 5.54 -1.13 -11.50
C SER A 236 4.95 -0.57 -12.80
N LEU A 237 3.63 -0.70 -13.01
CA LEU A 237 2.96 -0.13 -14.18
C LEU A 237 3.06 1.40 -14.20
N VAL A 238 2.80 2.04 -13.07
CA VAL A 238 2.93 3.50 -12.92
C VAL A 238 4.36 3.95 -13.21
N GLN A 239 5.37 3.33 -12.58
CA GLN A 239 6.77 3.68 -12.77
C GLN A 239 7.16 3.62 -14.25
N ARG A 240 6.76 2.54 -14.92
CA ARG A 240 7.04 2.32 -16.34
C ARG A 240 6.35 3.35 -17.23
N GLU A 241 5.06 3.65 -16.99
CA GLU A 241 4.33 4.64 -17.79
C GLU A 241 4.86 6.05 -17.59
N ILE A 242 5.22 6.45 -16.38
CA ILE A 242 5.81 7.77 -16.11
C ILE A 242 7.15 7.88 -16.83
N CYS A 243 8.09 6.96 -16.60
CA CYS A 243 9.43 7.03 -17.19
C CYS A 243 9.46 6.83 -18.71
N ALA A 244 8.44 6.21 -19.30
CA ALA A 244 8.35 6.08 -20.76
C ALA A 244 7.79 7.34 -21.44
N ARG A 245 7.07 8.20 -20.70
CA ARG A 245 6.36 9.37 -21.24
C ARG A 245 6.99 10.70 -20.83
N THR A 246 7.83 10.67 -19.80
CA THR A 246 8.56 11.83 -19.32
C THR A 246 10.06 11.57 -19.35
N ASP A 247 10.84 12.60 -19.04
CA ASP A 247 12.28 12.56 -18.89
C ASP A 247 12.72 12.45 -17.41
N LEU A 248 11.82 12.09 -16.49
CA LEU A 248 12.17 11.86 -15.09
C LEU A 248 13.06 10.62 -14.95
N VAL A 249 14.11 10.74 -14.14
CA VAL A 249 14.96 9.60 -13.77
C VAL A 249 14.12 8.51 -13.10
N ASN A 250 14.38 7.28 -13.51
CA ASN A 250 13.70 6.10 -12.96
C ASN A 250 14.34 5.68 -11.64
N CYS A 251 13.78 6.17 -10.53
CA CYS A 251 14.23 5.80 -9.18
C CYS A 251 13.66 4.47 -8.69
N ARG A 252 12.98 3.71 -9.56
CA ARG A 252 12.44 2.36 -9.34
C ARG A 252 11.28 2.29 -8.33
N THR A 253 10.76 1.08 -8.19
CA THR A 253 9.73 0.68 -7.24
C THR A 253 10.36 0.20 -5.93
N HIS A 254 9.77 0.52 -4.78
CA HIS A 254 10.29 0.12 -3.47
C HIS A 254 9.18 -0.39 -2.54
N ALA A 255 9.46 -1.49 -1.84
CA ALA A 255 8.62 -1.96 -0.74
C ALA A 255 8.82 -1.07 0.50
N LYS A 256 7.71 -0.64 1.12
CA LYS A 256 7.71 0.13 2.37
C LYS A 256 6.60 -0.34 3.31
N ALA A 257 6.83 -0.17 4.62
CA ALA A 257 5.87 -0.49 5.66
C ALA A 257 5.16 0.76 6.23
N TRP A 258 5.17 1.87 5.48
CA TRP A 258 4.48 3.10 5.85
C TRP A 258 3.00 2.85 6.14
N ASP A 259 2.46 3.52 7.15
CA ASP A 259 1.09 3.31 7.62
C ASP A 259 0.04 3.54 6.52
N LEU A 260 0.20 4.58 5.69
CA LEU A 260 -0.70 4.80 4.57
C LEU A 260 -0.78 3.59 3.63
N LEU A 261 0.35 2.94 3.37
CA LEU A 261 0.40 1.74 2.55
C LEU A 261 -0.11 0.55 3.35
N ARG A 262 0.36 0.38 4.60
CA ARG A 262 0.15 -0.75 5.53
C ARG A 262 -1.30 -0.95 5.97
N LEU A 263 -1.98 0.15 6.31
CA LEU A 263 -3.27 0.15 7.00
C LEU A 263 -4.46 0.43 6.06
N THR A 264 -4.17 0.82 4.82
CA THR A 264 -5.19 0.90 3.77
C THR A 264 -5.55 -0.52 3.29
N ARG A 265 -6.83 -0.88 3.36
CA ARG A 265 -7.35 -2.20 3.00
C ARG A 265 -7.34 -2.44 1.49
N ALA A 266 -7.60 -1.38 0.72
CA ALA A 266 -7.41 -1.38 -0.72
C ALA A 266 -5.92 -1.49 -1.08
N PRO A 267 -5.57 -2.01 -2.26
CA PRO A 267 -4.24 -1.80 -2.84
C PRO A 267 -3.89 -0.30 -2.82
N ALA A 268 -2.75 0.04 -2.24
CA ALA A 268 -2.31 1.42 -2.07
C ALA A 268 -0.90 1.60 -2.63
N VAL A 269 -0.72 2.67 -3.41
CA VAL A 269 0.59 3.05 -3.97
C VAL A 269 0.86 4.52 -3.70
N HIS A 270 2.07 4.79 -3.22
CA HIS A 270 2.60 6.14 -3.09
C HIS A 270 3.51 6.41 -4.29
N ILE A 271 3.24 7.49 -5.01
CA ILE A 271 3.94 7.93 -6.20
C ILE A 271 4.63 9.27 -5.89
N ASN A 272 5.95 9.26 -5.96
CA ASN A 272 6.77 10.46 -5.88
C ASN A 272 7.05 10.93 -7.32
N LEU A 273 6.60 12.15 -7.63
CA LEU A 273 6.66 12.78 -8.95
C LEU A 273 7.81 13.79 -9.09
N GLY A 274 8.87 13.63 -8.29
CA GLY A 274 10.05 14.48 -8.33
C GLY A 274 10.35 15.15 -7.00
N TYR A 275 11.46 15.85 -6.94
CA TYR A 275 11.94 16.49 -5.72
C TYR A 275 11.67 18.00 -5.73
N VAL A 276 11.05 18.52 -4.67
CA VAL A 276 10.86 19.97 -4.48
C VAL A 276 12.18 20.72 -4.36
N THR A 277 13.24 20.02 -3.97
CA THR A 277 14.60 20.53 -3.84
C THR A 277 15.40 20.47 -5.14
N SER A 278 14.91 19.80 -6.19
CA SER A 278 15.59 19.77 -7.49
C SER A 278 15.01 20.86 -8.41
N PRO A 279 15.80 21.87 -8.82
CA PRO A 279 15.33 22.90 -9.74
C PRO A 279 14.76 22.31 -11.04
N SER A 280 15.37 21.22 -11.52
CA SER A 280 14.97 20.58 -12.78
C SER A 280 13.62 19.85 -12.68
N ASP A 281 13.32 19.20 -11.55
CA ASP A 281 12.01 18.57 -11.34
C ASP A 281 10.92 19.63 -11.10
N VAL A 282 11.27 20.70 -10.38
CA VAL A 282 10.38 21.85 -10.14
C VAL A 282 10.01 22.52 -11.47
N GLU A 283 10.96 22.75 -12.36
CA GLU A 283 10.70 23.32 -13.69
C GLU A 283 9.73 22.43 -14.50
N ARG A 284 9.98 21.12 -14.53
CA ARG A 284 9.11 20.16 -15.23
C ARG A 284 7.69 20.17 -14.71
N ILE A 285 7.52 19.93 -13.41
CA ILE A 285 6.19 19.79 -12.80
C ILE A 285 5.41 21.11 -12.81
N SER A 286 6.08 22.26 -12.94
CA SER A 286 5.44 23.57 -13.09
C SER A 286 4.78 23.77 -14.44
N ARG A 287 5.18 23.02 -15.47
CA ARG A 287 4.56 23.08 -16.80
C ARG A 287 3.24 22.31 -16.84
N SER A 288 2.20 22.93 -17.40
CA SER A 288 0.87 22.32 -17.49
C SER A 288 0.84 21.07 -18.38
N ASP A 289 1.58 21.09 -19.49
CA ASP A 289 1.65 19.96 -20.43
C ASP A 289 2.31 18.73 -19.79
N PHE A 290 3.35 18.94 -18.97
CA PHE A 290 3.99 17.88 -18.21
C PHE A 290 3.01 17.21 -17.22
N ARG A 291 2.23 18.01 -16.48
CA ARG A 291 1.19 17.49 -15.58
C ARG A 291 0.09 16.72 -16.32
N ASP A 292 -0.26 17.13 -17.54
CA ASP A 292 -1.17 16.37 -18.41
C ASP A 292 -0.61 15.00 -18.80
N VAL A 293 0.68 14.93 -19.14
CA VAL A 293 1.36 13.67 -19.47
C VAL A 293 1.40 12.73 -18.26
N ILE A 294 1.68 13.25 -17.06
CA ILE A 294 1.61 12.46 -15.82
C ILE A 294 0.19 11.93 -15.59
N ALA A 295 -0.84 12.76 -15.70
CA ALA A 295 -2.22 12.34 -15.51
C ALA A 295 -2.64 11.26 -16.55
N GLU A 296 -2.21 11.39 -17.80
CA GLU A 296 -2.40 10.35 -18.82
C GLU A 296 -1.67 9.04 -18.45
N ALA A 297 -0.42 9.11 -17.98
CA ALA A 297 0.35 7.95 -17.53
C ALA A 297 -0.37 7.20 -16.40
N LEU A 298 -0.93 7.92 -15.42
CA LEU A 298 -1.67 7.34 -14.30
C LEU A 298 -2.95 6.63 -14.77
N VAL A 299 -3.76 7.28 -15.61
CA VAL A 299 -5.00 6.68 -16.15
C VAL A 299 -4.70 5.38 -16.90
N ILE A 300 -3.64 5.38 -17.72
CA ILE A 300 -3.22 4.21 -18.48
C ILE A 300 -2.73 3.10 -17.56
N ALA A 301 -1.89 3.42 -16.56
CA ALA A 301 -1.44 2.43 -15.58
C ALA A 301 -2.61 1.79 -14.82
N ILE A 302 -3.62 2.59 -14.44
CA ILE A 302 -4.82 2.09 -13.76
C ILE A 302 -5.60 1.15 -14.68
N GLN A 303 -5.82 1.53 -15.94
CA GLN A 303 -6.48 0.66 -16.90
C GLN A 303 -5.72 -0.67 -17.08
N ARG A 304 -4.40 -0.61 -17.27
CA ARG A 304 -3.53 -1.79 -17.43
C ARG A 304 -3.52 -2.71 -16.21
N LEU A 305 -3.80 -2.19 -15.02
CA LEU A 305 -3.94 -3.01 -13.81
C LEU A 305 -5.12 -3.98 -13.92
N TYR A 306 -6.21 -3.56 -14.57
CA TYR A 306 -7.44 -4.35 -14.70
C TYR A 306 -7.53 -5.12 -16.02
N LEU A 307 -6.73 -4.78 -17.04
CA LEU A 307 -6.64 -5.57 -18.27
C LEU A 307 -6.11 -6.99 -18.01
N ALA A 308 -6.61 -7.95 -18.79
CA ALA A 308 -6.04 -9.28 -18.88
C ALA A 308 -4.63 -9.20 -19.48
N ALA A 309 -3.75 -10.15 -19.15
CA ALA A 309 -2.37 -10.15 -19.63
C ALA A 309 -2.27 -10.20 -21.17
N GLU A 310 -3.27 -10.76 -21.84
CA GLU A 310 -3.37 -10.87 -23.30
C GLU A 310 -3.73 -9.53 -23.98
N ASP A 311 -4.41 -8.65 -23.24
CA ASP A 311 -4.81 -7.31 -23.71
C ASP A 311 -3.80 -6.22 -23.28
N ASP A 312 -2.71 -6.59 -22.59
CA ASP A 312 -1.72 -5.64 -22.12
C ASP A 312 -0.80 -5.20 -23.28
N ALA A 313 -0.83 -3.91 -23.59
CA ALA A 313 0.02 -3.33 -24.62
C ALA A 313 1.43 -2.98 -24.09
N LYS A 314 2.35 -2.73 -25.02
CA LYS A 314 3.70 -2.23 -24.69
C LYS A 314 3.60 -0.90 -23.94
N THR A 315 4.44 -0.71 -22.93
CA THR A 315 4.48 0.53 -22.14
C THR A 315 4.68 1.74 -23.05
N GLY A 316 3.95 2.82 -22.75
CA GLY A 316 4.09 4.09 -23.47
C GLY A 316 3.37 4.14 -24.83
N THR A 317 2.80 3.03 -25.31
CA THR A 317 2.13 3.01 -26.63
C THR A 317 0.64 3.30 -26.56
N LEU A 318 -0.03 2.98 -25.44
CA LEU A 318 -1.46 3.25 -25.27
C LEU A 318 -1.73 4.75 -25.19
N ARG A 319 -2.81 5.19 -25.81
CA ARG A 319 -3.40 6.52 -25.64
C ARG A 319 -4.76 6.40 -24.95
N ILE A 320 -5.21 7.47 -24.29
CA ILE A 320 -6.56 7.50 -23.69
C ILE A 320 -7.67 7.18 -24.72
N ALA A 321 -7.49 7.59 -25.98
CA ALA A 321 -8.43 7.29 -27.07
C ALA A 321 -8.58 5.78 -27.33
N ASP A 322 -7.53 4.99 -27.11
CA ASP A 322 -7.56 3.53 -27.29
C ASP A 322 -8.36 2.87 -26.16
N LEU A 323 -8.31 3.44 -24.94
CA LEU A 323 -9.03 2.92 -23.77
C LEU A 323 -10.55 3.01 -23.94
N ARG A 324 -11.04 4.09 -24.56
CA ARG A 324 -12.48 4.24 -24.86
C ARG A 324 -12.98 3.16 -25.81
N LYS A 325 -12.14 2.70 -26.76
CA LYS A 325 -12.51 1.62 -27.69
C LYS A 325 -12.55 0.26 -26.99
N ALA A 326 -11.65 0.02 -26.04
CA ALA A 326 -11.60 -1.22 -25.26
C ALA A 326 -12.80 -1.37 -24.30
N GLY A 327 -13.29 -0.26 -23.72
CA GLY A 327 -14.45 -0.25 -22.80
C GLY A 327 -15.84 -0.26 -23.47
N ILE A 328 -15.94 -0.24 -24.81
CA ILE A 328 -17.21 -0.16 -25.56
C ILE A 328 -17.63 -1.50 -26.18
N ARG A 329 -16.89 -2.60 -25.99
CA ARG A 329 -17.37 -3.92 -26.42
C ARG A 329 -18.34 -4.49 -25.37
N ARG A 330 -19.63 -4.31 -25.65
CA ARG A 330 -20.75 -5.08 -25.06
C ARG A 330 -20.51 -6.57 -25.20
#